data_AF-A0A9W9Q656-F1
#
_entry.id   AF-A0A9W9Q656-F1
#
_cell.length_a   1.000
_cell.length_b   1.000
_cell.length_c   1.000
_cell.angle_alpha   90.00
_cell.angle_beta   90.00
_cell.angle_gamma   90.00
#
_symmetry.space_group_name_H-M   'P 1'
#
loop_
_entity.id
_entity.type
_entity.pdbx_description
1 polymer ?
#
loop_
_entity_poly.entity_id
_entity_poly.type
_entity_poly.pdbx_seq_one_letter_code
_entity_poly.pdbx_strand_id
1 'polypeptide(L)'
;MGAFRGFIHGLTASARQLMVDHVLMCRPDQIPVIPWDRMADDFNQPKAGWSFLQDPRTSWPVNGAQWMSDRVRTERPLQQLFIHADEGRFSIDGIKRFFGFVADFKEKLAVVSHITSGQPARGPELLSIRHRNTAAGGQRNVFIEDGLVALVTRYHKGFYASGDAIPWGCEHPTTMPTLGFP
;
A
#
# COMPACT_ATOMS: atom_id res chain seq x y z
N MET A 1 -19.28 -21.11 13.97
CA MET A 1 -19.05 -19.65 14.16
C MET A 1 -17.73 -19.32 14.87
N GLY A 2 -17.39 -19.96 16.01
CA GLY A 2 -16.16 -19.65 16.76
C GLY A 2 -14.84 -19.89 15.99
N ALA A 3 -14.70 -21.04 15.32
CA ALA A 3 -13.48 -21.37 14.56
C ALA A 3 -13.21 -20.39 13.40
N PHE A 4 -14.25 -19.97 12.68
CA PHE A 4 -14.13 -18.99 11.60
C PHE A 4 -13.73 -17.60 12.10
N ARG A 5 -14.34 -17.13 13.20
CA ARG A 5 -13.90 -15.88 13.86
C ARG A 5 -12.45 -15.97 14.31
N GLY A 6 -12.05 -17.09 14.90
CA GLY A 6 -10.66 -17.36 15.28
C GLY A 6 -9.70 -17.29 14.10
N PHE A 7 -10.07 -17.88 12.96
CA PHE A 7 -9.31 -17.79 11.72
C PHE A 7 -9.13 -16.33 11.24
N ILE A 8 -10.21 -15.53 11.22
CA ILE A 8 -10.13 -14.11 10.80
C ILE A 8 -9.27 -13.28 11.75
N HIS A 9 -9.38 -13.49 13.06
CA HIS A 9 -8.51 -12.84 14.04
C HIS A 9 -7.05 -13.24 13.84
N GLY A 10 -6.78 -14.53 13.62
CA GLY A 10 -5.43 -15.03 13.34
C GLY A 10 -4.83 -14.44 12.06
N LEU A 11 -5.62 -14.36 10.99
CA LEU A 11 -5.19 -13.77 9.72
C LEU A 11 -4.92 -12.27 9.87
N THR A 12 -5.81 -11.54 10.55
CA THR A 12 -5.65 -10.10 10.84
C THR A 12 -4.41 -9.83 11.69
N ALA A 13 -4.19 -10.64 12.72
CA ALA A 13 -3.00 -10.54 13.58
C ALA A 13 -1.72 -10.83 12.79
N SER A 14 -1.72 -11.86 11.94
CA SER A 14 -0.58 -12.20 11.09
C SER A 14 -0.28 -11.10 10.07
N ALA A 15 -1.30 -10.53 9.42
CA ALA A 15 -1.12 -9.39 8.51
C ALA A 15 -0.56 -8.17 9.25
N ARG A 16 -1.09 -7.87 10.44
CA ARG A 16 -0.58 -6.77 11.29
C ARG A 16 0.87 -7.00 11.69
N GLN A 17 1.25 -8.23 12.04
CA GLN A 17 2.62 -8.56 12.41
C GLN A 17 3.58 -8.37 11.23
N LEU A 18 3.25 -8.90 10.05
CA LEU A 18 4.05 -8.67 8.84
C LEU A 18 4.22 -7.17 8.54
N MET A 19 3.12 -6.41 8.66
CA MET A 19 3.14 -4.97 8.45
C MET A 19 4.11 -4.28 9.42
N VAL A 20 4.04 -4.59 10.71
CA VAL A 20 4.86 -3.90 11.72
C VAL A 20 6.32 -4.34 11.68
N ASP A 21 6.56 -5.65 11.69
CA ASP A 21 7.89 -6.22 11.87
C ASP A 21 8.74 -6.12 10.58
N HIS A 22 8.11 -6.23 9.41
CA HIS A 22 8.83 -6.40 8.14
C HIS A 22 8.55 -5.33 7.09
N VAL A 23 7.40 -4.66 7.12
CA VAL A 23 7.11 -3.56 6.18
C VAL A 23 7.48 -2.21 6.80
N LEU A 24 6.90 -1.89 7.95
CA LEU A 24 7.18 -0.66 8.67
C LEU A 24 8.50 -0.77 9.44
N MET A 25 8.90 -1.96 9.88
CA MET A 25 10.14 -2.20 10.63
C MET A 25 10.30 -1.22 11.80
N CYS A 26 9.23 -1.03 12.57
CA CYS A 26 9.20 -0.11 13.71
C CYS A 26 8.47 -0.74 14.88
N ARG A 27 8.65 -0.13 16.06
CA ARG A 27 7.87 -0.52 17.22
C ARG A 27 6.41 -0.02 17.07
N PRO A 28 5.42 -0.71 17.65
CA PRO A 28 4.01 -0.34 17.52
C PRO A 28 3.67 1.11 17.92
N ASP A 29 4.39 1.67 18.89
CA ASP A 29 4.27 3.06 19.36
C ASP A 29 4.83 4.10 18.38
N GLN A 30 5.64 3.67 17.42
CA GLN A 30 6.24 4.54 16.39
C GLN A 30 5.42 4.56 15.08
N ILE A 31 4.33 3.79 15.00
CA ILE A 31 3.45 3.77 13.83
C ILE A 31 2.71 5.11 13.75
N PRO A 32 2.78 5.84 12.62
CA PRO A 32 2.04 7.08 12.46
C PRO A 32 0.53 6.87 12.65
N VAL A 33 -0.08 7.73 13.46
CA VAL A 33 -1.52 7.67 13.72
C VAL A 33 -2.29 8.00 12.44
N ILE A 34 -3.28 7.19 12.11
CA ILE A 34 -4.17 7.46 10.98
C ILE A 34 -5.35 8.31 11.49
N PRO A 35 -5.56 9.53 10.97
CA PRO A 35 -6.65 10.41 11.41
C PRO A 35 -7.99 9.97 10.77
N TRP A 36 -8.50 8.81 11.16
CA TRP A 36 -9.68 8.19 10.55
C TRP A 36 -10.91 9.12 10.51
N ASP A 37 -11.16 9.87 11.57
CA ASP A 37 -12.30 10.79 11.74
C ASP A 37 -12.25 12.03 10.85
N ARG A 38 -11.06 12.40 10.35
CA ARG A 38 -10.83 13.62 9.57
C ARG A 38 -10.27 13.34 8.19
N MET A 39 -10.18 12.06 7.82
CA MET A 39 -9.69 11.67 6.53
C MET A 39 -10.73 12.04 5.47
N ALA A 40 -10.33 12.93 4.58
CA ALA A 40 -11.13 13.37 3.47
C ALA A 40 -10.68 12.67 2.19
N ASP A 41 -11.64 12.42 1.31
CA ASP A 41 -11.37 11.96 -0.05
C ASP A 41 -12.27 12.71 -1.05
N ASP A 42 -11.74 12.93 -2.25
CA ASP A 42 -12.50 13.46 -3.38
C ASP A 42 -12.61 12.35 -4.43
N PHE A 43 -13.82 11.81 -4.57
CA PHE A 43 -14.15 10.75 -5.52
C PHE A 43 -14.18 11.24 -6.97
N ASN A 44 -14.40 12.54 -7.17
CA ASN A 44 -14.57 13.13 -8.49
C ASN A 44 -13.26 13.68 -9.06
N GLN A 45 -12.18 13.69 -8.28
CA GLN A 45 -10.88 14.18 -8.73
C GLN A 45 -10.32 13.32 -9.88
N PRO A 46 -10.20 13.86 -11.12
CA PRO A 46 -9.77 13.07 -12.28
C PRO A 46 -8.25 12.99 -12.43
N LYS A 47 -7.48 13.72 -11.61
CA LYS A 47 -6.02 13.80 -11.73
C LYS A 47 -5.36 12.41 -11.73
N ALA A 48 -4.51 12.16 -12.71
CA ALA A 48 -3.71 10.94 -12.78
C ALA A 48 -2.83 10.80 -11.54
N GLY A 49 -2.78 9.60 -10.97
CA GLY A 49 -2.04 9.33 -9.74
C GLY A 49 -2.71 9.80 -8.45
N TRP A 50 -3.89 10.44 -8.52
CA TRP A 50 -4.61 10.91 -7.33
C TRP A 50 -5.05 9.77 -6.41
N SER A 51 -5.01 10.01 -5.11
CA SER A 51 -5.48 9.15 -4.02
C SER A 51 -5.86 10.04 -2.82
N PHE A 52 -6.66 9.54 -1.89
CA PHE A 52 -7.01 10.23 -0.63
C PHE A 52 -5.78 10.69 0.17
N LEU A 53 -4.63 10.02 0.00
CA LEU A 53 -3.35 10.43 0.59
C LEU A 53 -2.87 11.83 0.14
N GLN A 54 -3.37 12.33 -1.00
CA GLN A 54 -3.02 13.65 -1.55
C GLN A 54 -4.09 14.71 -1.26
N ASP A 55 -5.17 14.37 -0.55
CA ASP A 55 -6.23 15.32 -0.25
C ASP A 55 -5.74 16.36 0.77
N PRO A 56 -5.72 17.67 0.43
CA PRO A 56 -5.17 18.70 1.32
C PRO A 56 -6.01 18.93 2.57
N ARG A 57 -7.27 18.44 2.60
CA ARG A 57 -8.13 18.52 3.79
C ARG A 57 -7.68 17.57 4.89
N THR A 58 -6.94 16.51 4.55
CA THR A 58 -6.38 15.56 5.51
C THR A 58 -5.00 16.00 5.97
N SER A 59 -4.86 16.29 7.26
CA SER A 59 -3.55 16.57 7.87
C SER A 59 -2.90 15.27 8.35
N TRP A 60 -1.82 14.85 7.66
CA TRP A 60 -1.07 13.66 8.03
C TRP A 60 0.02 13.99 9.06
N PRO A 61 0.27 13.12 10.06
CA PRO A 61 1.29 13.36 11.08
C PRO A 61 2.72 13.26 10.52
N VAL A 62 2.89 12.65 9.33
CA VAL A 62 4.17 12.45 8.66
C VAL A 62 4.01 12.66 7.16
N ASN A 63 5.12 12.97 6.48
CA ASN A 63 5.17 12.92 5.03
C ASN A 63 5.26 11.46 4.56
N GLY A 64 4.13 10.84 4.24
CA GLY A 64 4.07 9.42 3.86
C GLY A 64 4.94 9.04 2.66
N ALA A 65 5.22 9.96 1.73
CA ALA A 65 6.07 9.70 0.57
C ALA A 65 7.57 9.57 0.93
N GLN A 66 7.99 10.20 2.03
CA GLN A 66 9.39 10.24 2.45
C GLN A 66 9.66 9.44 3.72
N TRP A 67 8.63 9.18 4.53
CA TRP A 67 8.73 8.60 5.87
C TRP A 67 9.64 7.37 5.95
N MET A 68 9.45 6.37 5.09
CA MET A 68 10.30 5.17 5.10
C MET A 68 11.74 5.49 4.66
N SER A 69 11.91 6.31 3.62
CA SER A 69 13.24 6.67 3.12
C SER A 69 14.04 7.50 4.12
N ASP A 70 13.37 8.38 4.88
CA ASP A 70 14.00 9.20 5.91
C ASP A 70 14.47 8.31 7.06
N ARG A 71 13.63 7.37 7.49
CA ARG A 71 14.01 6.38 8.52
C ARG A 71 15.18 5.51 8.08
N VAL A 72 15.20 5.05 6.83
CA VAL A 72 16.36 4.32 6.28
C VAL A 72 17.63 5.18 6.31
N ARG A 73 17.53 6.50 6.14
CA ARG A 73 18.69 7.41 6.23
C ARG A 73 19.11 7.74 7.66
N THR A 74 18.20 7.72 8.64
CA THR A 74 18.50 8.18 10.01
C THR A 74 18.67 7.06 11.05
N GLU A 75 18.05 5.90 10.83
CA GLU A 75 18.05 4.80 11.79
C GLU A 75 19.10 3.74 11.43
N ARG A 76 20.14 3.60 12.27
CA ARG A 76 21.23 2.64 12.02
C ARG A 76 20.78 1.21 11.70
N PRO A 77 19.78 0.62 12.40
CA PRO A 77 19.33 -0.73 12.07
C PRO A 77 18.78 -0.86 10.64
N LEU A 78 18.09 0.18 10.14
CA LEU A 78 17.56 0.19 8.77
C LEU A 78 18.66 0.47 7.75
N GLN A 79 19.62 1.34 8.06
CA GLN A 79 20.80 1.53 7.22
C GLN A 79 21.53 0.21 6.98
N GLN A 80 21.73 -0.60 8.02
CA GLN A 80 22.39 -1.92 7.89
C GLN A 80 21.63 -2.91 6.99
N LEU A 81 20.31 -2.75 6.86
CA LEU A 81 19.47 -3.60 6.01
C LEU A 81 19.41 -3.12 4.56
N PHE A 82 19.41 -1.80 4.36
CA PHE A 82 19.13 -1.18 3.07
C PHE A 82 20.33 -0.51 2.42
N ILE A 83 21.45 -0.32 3.11
CA ILE A 83 22.62 0.41 2.64
C ILE A 83 23.87 -0.46 2.81
N HIS A 84 24.65 -0.56 1.74
CA HIS A 84 25.96 -1.21 1.77
C HIS A 84 26.94 -0.38 2.62
N ALA A 85 27.59 -1.03 3.58
CA ALA A 85 28.43 -0.37 4.59
C ALA A 85 29.70 0.28 4.02
N ASP A 86 30.16 -0.19 2.86
CA ASP A 86 31.35 0.25 2.14
C ASP A 86 31.09 1.41 1.17
N GLU A 87 29.97 1.40 0.46
CA GLU A 87 29.69 2.37 -0.62
C GLU A 87 28.61 3.41 -0.29
N GLY A 88 27.85 3.23 0.80
CA GLY A 88 26.73 4.12 1.13
C GLY A 88 25.56 4.03 0.12
N ARG A 89 25.57 3.01 -0.75
CA ARG A 89 24.55 2.79 -1.79
C ARG A 89 23.47 1.84 -1.30
N PHE A 90 22.28 1.98 -1.86
CA PHE A 90 21.18 1.07 -1.56
C PHE A 90 21.49 -0.38 -1.96
N SER A 91 21.19 -1.31 -1.06
CA SER A 91 21.30 -2.74 -1.32
C SER A 91 20.12 -3.24 -2.14
N ILE A 92 20.42 -3.73 -3.35
CA ILE A 92 19.41 -4.33 -4.24
C ILE A 92 18.76 -5.54 -3.55
N ASP A 93 19.53 -6.36 -2.85
CA ASP A 93 19.00 -7.54 -2.16
C ASP A 93 18.14 -7.16 -0.95
N GLY A 94 18.54 -6.13 -0.19
CA GLY A 94 17.72 -5.56 0.87
C GLY A 94 16.38 -5.02 0.35
N ILE A 95 16.41 -4.29 -0.77
CA ILE A 95 15.19 -3.77 -1.43
C ILE A 95 14.31 -4.91 -1.94
N LYS A 96 14.87 -5.92 -2.61
CA LYS A 96 14.11 -7.09 -3.10
C LYS A 96 13.44 -7.82 -1.94
N ARG A 97 14.17 -8.04 -0.84
CA ARG A 97 13.63 -8.69 0.36
C ARG A 97 12.49 -7.87 0.97
N PHE A 98 12.64 -6.56 1.06
CA PHE A 98 11.57 -5.66 1.51
C PHE A 98 10.31 -5.78 0.65
N PHE A 99 10.45 -5.74 -0.68
CA PHE A 99 9.30 -5.93 -1.57
C PHE A 99 8.66 -7.32 -1.47
N GLY A 100 9.45 -8.36 -1.14
CA GLY A 100 8.92 -9.67 -0.77
C GLY A 100 7.98 -9.59 0.44
N PHE A 101 8.41 -8.95 1.53
CA PHE A 101 7.56 -8.76 2.70
C PHE A 101 6.32 -7.90 2.43
N VAL A 102 6.44 -6.88 1.56
CA VAL A 102 5.29 -6.09 1.10
C VAL A 102 4.30 -6.97 0.34
N ALA A 103 4.77 -7.89 -0.51
CA ALA A 103 3.92 -8.83 -1.22
C ALA A 103 3.20 -9.79 -0.25
N ASP A 104 3.92 -10.40 0.70
CA ASP A 104 3.36 -11.30 1.71
C ASP A 104 2.29 -10.60 2.56
N PHE A 105 2.55 -9.36 2.96
CA PHE A 105 1.58 -8.53 3.68
C PHE A 105 0.32 -8.27 2.83
N LYS A 106 0.51 -7.87 1.57
CA LYS A 106 -0.59 -7.58 0.64
C LYS A 106 -1.44 -8.82 0.34
N GLU A 107 -0.82 -10.00 0.26
CA GLU A 107 -1.55 -11.26 0.07
C GLU A 107 -2.51 -11.52 1.24
N LYS A 108 -2.02 -11.40 2.48
CA LYS A 108 -2.89 -11.56 3.66
C LYS A 108 -3.95 -10.48 3.72
N LEU A 109 -3.59 -9.22 3.44
CA LEU A 109 -4.53 -8.11 3.39
C LEU A 109 -5.63 -8.32 2.35
N ALA A 110 -5.29 -8.89 1.19
CA ALA A 110 -6.27 -9.21 0.15
C ALA A 110 -7.28 -10.25 0.64
N VAL A 111 -6.83 -11.30 1.33
CA VAL A 111 -7.72 -12.32 1.91
C VAL A 111 -8.61 -11.72 3.02
N VAL A 112 -8.04 -10.91 3.92
CA VAL A 112 -8.82 -10.20 4.96
C VAL A 112 -9.89 -9.32 4.32
N SER A 113 -9.49 -8.50 3.33
CA SER A 113 -10.40 -7.59 2.63
C SER A 113 -11.52 -8.35 1.93
N HIS A 114 -11.19 -9.43 1.23
CA HIS A 114 -12.16 -10.26 0.51
C HIS A 114 -13.20 -10.90 1.44
N ILE A 115 -12.80 -11.36 2.63
CA ILE A 115 -13.72 -12.02 3.55
C ILE A 115 -14.57 -11.02 4.35
N THR A 116 -14.02 -9.84 4.66
CA THR A 116 -14.67 -8.86 5.55
C THR A 116 -15.49 -7.79 4.84
N SER A 117 -15.29 -7.58 3.53
CA SER A 117 -15.98 -6.52 2.74
C SER A 117 -17.43 -6.84 2.34
N GLY A 118 -18.06 -7.85 2.95
CA GLY A 118 -19.46 -8.20 2.74
C GLY A 118 -19.69 -9.11 1.52
N GLN A 119 -19.49 -8.60 0.31
CA GLN A 119 -19.62 -9.39 -0.92
C GLN A 119 -18.23 -9.82 -1.43
N PRO A 120 -17.95 -11.14 -1.55
CA PRO A 120 -16.66 -11.61 -2.03
C PRO A 120 -16.41 -11.14 -3.47
N ALA A 121 -15.44 -10.25 -3.68
CA ALA A 121 -14.99 -9.85 -5.02
C ALA A 121 -14.45 -11.06 -5.79
N ARG A 122 -14.72 -11.19 -7.09
CA ARG A 122 -14.14 -12.28 -7.89
C ARG A 122 -12.61 -12.12 -7.97
N GLY A 123 -11.85 -13.21 -8.10
CA GLY A 123 -10.38 -13.18 -8.11
C GLY A 123 -9.75 -12.04 -8.94
N PRO A 124 -10.15 -11.83 -10.21
CA PRO A 124 -9.65 -10.73 -11.04
C PRO A 124 -10.02 -9.32 -10.54
N GLU A 125 -11.17 -9.18 -9.87
CA GLU A 125 -11.65 -7.92 -9.31
C GLU A 125 -10.85 -7.51 -8.08
N LEU A 126 -10.50 -8.47 -7.21
CA LEU A 126 -9.65 -8.24 -6.05
C LEU A 126 -8.22 -7.86 -6.47
N LEU A 127 -7.68 -8.58 -7.47
CA LEU A 127 -6.33 -8.38 -7.98
C LEU A 127 -6.19 -7.20 -8.95
N SER A 128 -7.24 -6.41 -9.16
CA SER A 128 -7.21 -5.17 -9.94
C SER A 128 -7.53 -3.92 -9.13
N ILE A 129 -7.68 -4.04 -7.80
CA ILE A 129 -7.93 -2.90 -6.91
C ILE A 129 -6.77 -1.89 -7.01
N ARG A 130 -7.06 -0.65 -7.36
CA ARG A 130 -6.07 0.42 -7.38
C ARG A 130 -6.32 1.39 -6.25
N HIS A 131 -5.26 1.85 -5.60
CA HIS A 131 -5.35 2.90 -4.57
C HIS A 131 -5.14 4.31 -5.15
N ARG A 132 -4.72 4.41 -6.43
CA ARG A 132 -4.49 5.65 -7.18
C ARG A 132 -5.18 5.61 -8.54
N ASN A 133 -5.61 6.77 -9.02
CA ASN A 133 -6.13 6.92 -10.38
C ASN A 133 -5.02 6.60 -11.40
N THR A 134 -5.37 5.98 -12.52
CA THR A 134 -4.41 5.64 -13.57
C THR A 134 -4.14 6.82 -14.49
N ALA A 135 -2.99 6.80 -15.17
CA ALA A 135 -2.66 7.78 -16.20
C ALA A 135 -3.64 7.75 -17.39
N ALA A 136 -4.23 6.59 -17.68
CA ALA A 136 -5.23 6.40 -18.73
C ALA A 136 -6.65 6.84 -18.32
N GLY A 137 -6.80 7.66 -17.26
CA GLY A 137 -8.09 8.20 -16.82
C GLY A 137 -8.97 7.21 -16.04
N GLY A 138 -8.44 6.06 -15.64
CA GLY A 138 -9.14 5.09 -14.82
C GLY A 138 -9.19 5.55 -13.35
N GLN A 139 -10.38 5.57 -12.77
CA GLN A 139 -10.54 5.82 -11.34
C GLN A 139 -9.95 4.68 -10.49
N ARG A 140 -9.46 5.04 -9.30
CA ARG A 140 -9.08 4.09 -8.25
C ARG A 140 -10.28 3.29 -7.73
N ASN A 141 -9.99 2.28 -6.91
CA ASN A 141 -10.95 1.36 -6.30
C ASN A 141 -11.01 1.51 -4.77
N VAL A 142 -10.04 2.20 -4.16
CA VAL A 142 -10.00 2.44 -2.71
C VAL A 142 -10.43 3.88 -2.44
N PHE A 143 -11.45 4.02 -1.60
CA PHE A 143 -12.08 5.29 -1.25
C PHE A 143 -12.26 5.39 0.27
N ILE A 144 -12.34 6.62 0.77
CA ILE A 144 -12.57 6.90 2.20
C ILE A 144 -13.86 7.70 2.34
N GLU A 145 -14.77 7.24 3.19
CA GLU A 145 -16.01 7.93 3.54
C GLU A 145 -16.28 7.73 5.03
N ASP A 146 -16.47 8.81 5.80
CA ASP A 146 -16.80 8.77 7.23
C ASP A 146 -15.91 7.84 8.09
N GLY A 147 -14.60 7.83 7.81
CA GLY A 147 -13.62 6.99 8.50
C GLY A 147 -13.66 5.50 8.12
N LEU A 148 -14.45 5.13 7.12
CA LEU A 148 -14.51 3.78 6.55
C LEU A 148 -13.69 3.71 5.26
N VAL A 149 -13.12 2.52 5.02
CA VAL A 149 -12.45 2.19 3.76
C VAL A 149 -13.44 1.47 2.86
N ALA A 150 -13.81 2.10 1.75
CA ALA A 150 -14.65 1.51 0.73
C ALA A 150 -13.80 0.91 -0.40
N LEU A 151 -14.03 -0.37 -0.69
CA LEU A 151 -13.41 -1.08 -1.81
C LEU A 151 -14.45 -1.25 -2.92
N VAL A 152 -14.33 -0.46 -3.98
CA VAL A 152 -15.23 -0.49 -5.14
C VAL A 152 -14.53 -1.24 -6.27
N THR A 153 -14.82 -2.53 -6.41
CA THR A 153 -14.33 -3.30 -7.55
C THR A 153 -15.17 -3.02 -8.79
N ARG A 154 -14.53 -2.78 -9.94
CA ARG A 154 -15.25 -2.70 -11.22
C ARG A 154 -15.23 -4.05 -11.91
N TYR A 155 -16.42 -4.61 -12.12
CA TYR A 155 -16.61 -5.68 -13.09
C TYR A 155 -16.68 -5.08 -14.50
N HIS A 156 -15.62 -5.23 -15.29
CA HIS A 156 -15.68 -4.96 -16.73
C HIS A 156 -15.83 -6.27 -17.50
N LYS A 157 -17.05 -6.53 -17.99
CA LYS A 157 -17.37 -7.62 -18.93
C LYS A 157 -16.69 -7.30 -20.28
N GLY A 158 -15.41 -7.60 -20.40
CA GLY A 158 -14.59 -7.28 -21.58
C GLY A 158 -13.08 -7.12 -21.32
N PHE A 159 -12.62 -7.19 -20.07
CA PHE A 159 -11.22 -6.96 -19.71
C PHE A 159 -10.20 -7.90 -20.37
N TYR A 160 -10.62 -9.09 -20.82
CA TYR A 160 -9.76 -10.02 -21.58
C TYR A 160 -9.46 -9.57 -23.02
N ALA A 161 -10.15 -8.55 -23.54
CA ALA A 161 -9.97 -8.08 -24.91
C ALA A 161 -8.95 -6.94 -25.06
N SER A 162 -8.61 -6.18 -23.99
CA SER A 162 -7.81 -4.95 -24.11
C SER A 162 -6.41 -4.98 -23.48
N GLY A 163 -6.03 -6.04 -22.75
CA GLY A 163 -4.65 -6.19 -22.25
C GLY A 163 -4.23 -5.25 -21.13
N ASP A 164 -5.14 -4.46 -20.55
CA ASP A 164 -4.85 -3.44 -19.52
C ASP A 164 -4.71 -3.99 -18.09
N ALA A 165 -4.53 -5.30 -17.93
CA ALA A 165 -4.32 -5.93 -16.64
C ALA A 165 -2.88 -5.71 -16.18
N ILE A 166 -2.62 -4.59 -15.49
CA ILE A 166 -1.42 -4.47 -14.66
C ILE A 166 -1.70 -5.21 -13.35
N PRO A 167 -1.00 -6.34 -13.07
CA PRO A 167 -1.18 -7.05 -11.81
C PRO A 167 -0.77 -6.19 -10.62
N TRP A 168 -1.40 -6.42 -9.47
CA TRP A 168 -0.90 -5.92 -8.18
C TRP A 168 0.58 -6.22 -8.03
N GLY A 169 1.41 -5.18 -7.91
CA GLY A 169 2.87 -5.31 -7.74
C GLY A 169 3.71 -4.94 -8.96
N CYS A 170 3.12 -4.67 -10.12
CA CYS A 170 3.85 -4.15 -11.28
C CYS A 170 3.71 -2.62 -11.37
N GLU A 171 4.59 -1.89 -10.67
CA GLU A 171 4.91 -0.51 -11.07
C GLU A 171 6.04 -0.58 -12.09
N HIS A 172 5.83 -0.06 -13.32
CA HIS A 172 6.96 0.17 -14.22
C HIS A 172 7.91 1.17 -13.56
N PRO A 173 9.23 0.92 -13.56
CA PRO A 173 10.20 1.89 -13.04
C PRO A 173 10.12 3.12 -13.92
N THR A 174 9.39 4.14 -13.43
CA THR A 174 9.47 5.47 -14.01
C THR A 174 10.85 5.97 -13.61
N THR A 175 11.70 6.14 -14.62
CA THR A 175 13.03 6.78 -14.59
C THR A 175 13.43 7.40 -13.25
N MET A 176 14.49 6.88 -12.64
CA MET A 176 15.16 7.51 -11.50
C MET A 176 15.46 8.98 -11.83
N PRO A 177 15.02 9.96 -11.02
CA PRO A 177 15.60 11.29 -11.09
C PRO A 177 17.04 11.19 -10.59
N THR A 178 17.98 11.64 -11.39
CA THR A 178 19.38 11.87 -10.98
C THR A 178 19.38 12.87 -9.83
N LEU A 179 19.56 12.36 -8.61
CA LEU A 179 19.92 13.18 -7.45
C LEU A 179 21.35 13.67 -7.67
N GLY A 180 21.47 14.89 -8.19
CA GLY A 180 22.69 15.67 -8.10
C GLY A 180 22.91 16.03 -6.62
N PHE A 181 24.06 15.63 -6.09
CA PHE A 181 24.56 16.13 -4.83
C PHE A 181 25.42 17.38 -5.09
N PRO A 182 25.31 18.46 -4.30
CA PRO A 182 26.44 19.33 -4.04
C PRO A 182 27.47 18.65 -3.11
#